data_AF-A0A662M7V3-F1
#
_entry.id   AF-A0A662M7V3-F1
#
_cell.length_a   1.000
_cell.length_b   1.000
_cell.length_c   1.000
_cell.angle_alpha   90.00
_cell.angle_beta   90.00
_cell.angle_gamma   90.00
#
_symmetry.space_group_name_H-M   'P 1'
#
loop_
_entity.id
_entity.type
_entity.pdbx_description
1 polymer ?
#
loop_
_entity_poly.entity_id
_entity_poly.type
_entity_poly.pdbx_seq_one_letter_code
_entity_poly.pdbx_strand_id
1 'polypeptide(L)' 'NSLADKLFEKLKPRFLMVVVKAKHLCMVMRGVKENGNMITSAIRWREDYYDKISHLKQEFLSLLEIKEDII' A
#
# COMPACT_ATOMS: atom_id res chain seq x y z
N ASN A 1 -5.77 7.24 5.06
CA ASN A 1 -4.31 7.55 5.06
C ASN A 1 -3.69 7.71 6.44
N SER A 2 -4.49 7.85 7.50
CA SER A 2 -4.01 8.16 8.86
C SER A 2 -3.02 7.15 9.47
N LEU A 3 -2.99 5.90 8.98
CA LEU A 3 -2.00 4.90 9.42
C LEU A 3 -0.59 5.24 8.92
N ALA A 4 -0.45 5.55 7.63
CA ALA A 4 0.83 5.92 7.04
C ALA A 4 1.37 7.21 7.67
N ASP A 5 0.49 8.18 7.94
CA ASP A 5 0.85 9.45 8.58
C ASP A 5 1.42 9.24 10.00
N LYS A 6 0.72 8.46 10.84
CA LYS A 6 1.18 8.15 12.20
C LYS A 6 2.51 7.40 12.23
N LEU A 7 2.71 6.45 11.32
CA LEU A 7 3.97 5.71 11.21
C LEU A 7 5.10 6.62 10.76
N PHE A 8 4.83 7.50 9.81
CA PHE A 8 5.81 8.45 9.30
C PHE A 8 6.25 9.45 10.39
N GLU A 9 5.32 9.99 11.17
CA GLU A 9 5.61 10.89 12.30
C GLU A 9 6.45 10.23 13.39
N LYS A 10 6.11 8.99 13.77
CA LYS A 10 6.80 8.28 14.87
C LYS A 10 8.17 7.76 14.48
N LEU A 11 8.30 7.18 13.29
CA LEU A 11 9.53 6.49 12.86
C LEU A 11 10.49 7.42 12.11
N LYS A 12 10.02 8.58 11.63
CA LYS A 12 10.77 9.54 10.81
C LYS A 12 11.58 8.88 9.67
N PRO A 13 11.02 7.91 8.92
CA PRO A 13 11.77 7.19 7.90
C PRO A 13 12.09 8.11 6.72
N ARG A 14 13.06 7.73 5.89
CA ARG A 14 13.32 8.43 4.61
C ARG A 14 12.20 8.19 3.60
N PHE A 15 11.65 6.97 3.62
CA PHE A 15 10.55 6.53 2.78
C PHE A 15 9.70 5.50 3.53
N LEU A 16 8.39 5.56 3.32
CA LEU A 16 7.42 4.62 3.85
C LEU A 16 6.35 4.37 2.79
N MET A 17 6.07 3.11 2.52
CA MET A 17 4.94 2.69 1.70
C MET A 17 4.09 1.70 2.49
N VAL A 18 2.78 1.92 2.50
CA VAL A 18 1.79 1.06 3.14
C VAL A 18 0.81 0.61 2.07
N VAL A 19 0.62 -0.70 1.97
CA VAL A 19 -0.40 -1.32 1.10
C VAL A 19 -1.31 -2.17 1.97
N VAL A 20 -2.61 -1.97 1.81
CA VAL A 20 -3.65 -2.71 2.53
C VAL A 20 -4.54 -3.38 1.49
N LYS A 21 -4.53 -4.71 1.50
CA LYS A 21 -5.43 -5.57 0.73
C LYS A 21 -6.47 -6.12 1.69
N ALA A 22 -7.74 -5.86 1.42
CA ALA A 22 -8.85 -6.30 2.26
C ALA A 22 -10.02 -6.74 1.38
N LYS A 23 -10.93 -7.54 1.96
CA LYS A 23 -12.17 -7.96 1.31
C LYS A 23 -13.37 -7.38 2.06
N HIS A 24 -14.18 -6.58 1.38
CA HIS A 24 -15.41 -6.01 1.90
C HIS A 24 -16.50 -7.08 1.90
N LEU A 25 -16.64 -7.78 3.04
CA LEU A 25 -17.63 -8.84 3.22
C LEU A 25 -19.06 -8.33 3.01
N CYS A 26 -19.34 -7.08 3.34
CA CYS A 26 -20.65 -6.46 3.09
C CYS A 26 -21.04 -6.39 1.61
N MET A 27 -20.08 -6.30 0.68
CA MET A 27 -20.32 -6.33 -0.77
C MET A 27 -20.50 -7.77 -1.26
N VAL A 28 -19.69 -8.68 -0.73
CA VAL A 28 -19.66 -10.10 -1.13
C VAL A 28 -20.91 -10.85 -0.66
N MET A 29 -21.36 -10.61 0.57
CA MET A 29 -22.47 -11.35 1.18
C MET A 29 -23.85 -10.85 0.76
N ARG A 30 -23.96 -9.64 0.20
CA ARG A 30 -25.24 -9.04 -0.26
C ARG A 30 -25.64 -9.44 -1.69
N GLY A 31 -24.91 -10.35 -2.33
CA GLY A 31 -25.25 -10.88 -3.66
C GLY A 31 -24.90 -9.98 -4.85
N VAL A 32 -24.25 -8.82 -4.60
CA VAL A 32 -23.62 -8.04 -5.67
C VAL A 32 -22.40 -8.85 -6.13
N LYS A 33 -22.43 -9.36 -7.37
CA LYS A 33 -21.36 -10.18 -7.99
C LYS A 33 -20.08 -9.36 -8.29
N GLU A 34 -19.71 -8.43 -7.42
CA GLU A 34 -18.44 -7.74 -7.50
C GLU A 34 -17.42 -8.45 -6.62
N ASN A 35 -16.20 -8.54 -7.15
CA ASN A 35 -15.04 -8.91 -6.36
C ASN A 35 -14.82 -7.81 -5.32
N GLY A 36 -15.37 -7.97 -4.11
CA GLY A 36 -15.22 -7.04 -2.98
C GLY A 36 -13.79 -6.88 -2.47
N ASN A 37 -12.79 -7.19 -3.29
CA ASN A 37 -11.39 -6.96 -3.04
C ASN A 37 -11.12 -5.45 -3.17
N MET A 38 -10.63 -4.85 -2.10
CA MET A 38 -10.18 -3.47 -2.08
C MET A 38 -8.70 -3.44 -1.77
N ILE A 39 -7.96 -2.72 -2.60
CA ILE A 39 -6.54 -2.43 -2.38
C ILE A 39 -6.43 -0.93 -2.19
N THR A 40 -5.88 -0.51 -1.06
CA THR A 40 -5.53 0.89 -0.80
C THR A 40 -4.05 1.00 -0.52
N SER A 41 -3.42 2.06 -1.02
CA SER A 41 -2.00 2.31 -0.78
C SER A 41 -1.78 3.76 -0.39
N ALA A 42 -0.75 3.98 0.42
CA ALA A 42 -0.29 5.31 0.82
C ALA A 42 1.23 5.33 0.86
N ILE A 43 1.81 6.38 0.28
CA ILE A 43 3.26 6.57 0.21
C ILE A 43 3.60 7.88 0.93
N ARG A 44 4.68 7.87 1.72
CA ARG A 44 5.26 9.04 2.38
C ARG A 44 6.76 9.04 2.18
N TRP A 45 7.32 10.22 1.98
CA TRP A 45 8.74 10.44 1.81
C TRP A 45 9.12 11.77 2.45
N ARG A 46 10.41 11.90 2.76
CA ARG A 46 10.98 13.19 3.16
C ARG A 46 11.26 14.02 1.91
N GLU A 47 11.01 15.33 1.97
CA GLU A 47 11.10 16.24 0.82
C GLU A 47 12.47 16.24 0.14
N ASP A 48 13.54 16.08 0.92
CA ASP A 48 14.95 16.01 0.47
C ASP A 48 15.32 14.73 -0.31
N TYR A 49 14.45 13.71 -0.31
CA TYR A 49 14.76 12.39 -0.89
C TYR A 49 13.87 11.99 -2.07
N TYR A 50 12.95 12.87 -2.51
CA TYR A 50 11.96 12.55 -3.55
C TYR A 50 12.59 12.06 -4.87
N ASP A 51 13.57 12.80 -5.39
CA ASP A 51 14.19 12.47 -6.69
C ASP A 51 14.90 11.10 -6.69
N LYS A 52 15.45 10.71 -5.54
CA LYS A 52 16.17 9.44 -5.36
C LYS A 52 15.25 8.26 -5.13
N ILE A 53 13.96 8.48 -4.87
CA ILE A 53 13.03 7.43 -4.41
C ILE A 53 11.85 7.23 -5.38
N SER A 54 11.79 8.03 -6.45
CA SER A 54 10.77 7.93 -7.51
C SER A 54 10.64 6.52 -8.13
N HIS A 55 11.74 5.80 -8.30
CA HIS A 55 11.78 4.44 -8.87
C HIS A 55 11.36 3.34 -7.88
N LEU A 56 11.55 3.55 -6.59
CA LEU A 56 11.27 2.57 -5.53
C LEU A 56 9.80 2.15 -5.46
N LYS A 57 8.87 2.99 -5.96
CA LYS A 57 7.46 2.60 -6.08
C LYS A 57 7.28 1.39 -6.99
N GLN A 58 7.97 1.36 -8.15
CA GLN A 58 7.84 0.26 -9.11
C GLN A 58 8.49 -1.00 -8.56
N GLU A 59 9.69 -0.89 -7.99
CA GLU A 59 10.38 -2.02 -7.36
C GLU A 59 9.52 -2.66 -6.26
N PHE A 60 8.89 -1.84 -5.41
CA PHE A 60 8.05 -2.34 -4.33
C PHE A 60 6.77 -3.03 -4.84
N LEU A 61 6.12 -2.49 -5.88
CA LEU A 61 4.94 -3.13 -6.46
C LEU A 61 5.29 -4.47 -7.12
N SER A 62 6.41 -4.53 -7.86
CA SER A 62 6.89 -5.79 -8.44
C SER A 62 7.23 -6.83 -7.37
N LEU A 63 7.79 -6.43 -6.22
CA LEU A 63 8.04 -7.33 -5.10
C LEU A 63 6.75 -7.89 -4.47
N LEU A 64 5.67 -7.11 -4.44
CA LEU A 64 4.37 -7.58 -3.94
C LEU A 64 3.75 -8.61 -4.88
N GLU A 65 3.86 -8.42 -6.19
CA GLU A 65 3.37 -9.37 -7.19
C GLU A 65 4.11 -10.72 -7.09
N ILE A 66 5.45 -10.70 -7.00
CA ILE A 66 6.26 -11.91 -6.83
C ILE A 66 5.84 -12.71 -5.58
N LYS A 67 5.44 -12.03 -4.51
CA LYS A 67 5.06 -12.68 -3.26
C LYS A 67 3.66 -13.31 -3.31
N GLU A 68 2.79 -12.86 -4.21
CA GLU A 68 1.46 -13.48 -4.42
C GLU A 68 1.55 -14.77 -5.25
N ASP A 69 2.59 -14.94 -6.08
CA ASP A 69 2.80 -16.16 -6.90
C ASP A 69 3.48 -17.32 -6.12
N ILE A 70 4.09 -17.04 -4.97
CA ILE A 70 4.88 -18.01 -4.17
C ILE A 70 4.06 -18.63 -3.02
N ILE A 71 2.84 -18.15 -2.75
CA ILE A 71 1.95 -18.64 -1.68
C ILE A 71 0.81 -19.48 -2.24
#